data_AF-A0A517YRV0-F1
#
_entry.id   AF-A0A517YRV0-F1
#
_cell.length_a   1.000
_cell.length_b   1.000
_cell.length_c   1.000
_cell.angle_alpha   90.00
_cell.angle_beta   90.00
_cell.angle_gamma   90.00
#
_symmetry.space_group_name_H-M   'P 1'
#
loop_
_entity.id
_entity.type
_entity.pdbx_description
1 polymer ?
#
loop_
_entity_poly.entity_id
_entity_poly.type
_entity_poly.pdbx_seq_one_letter_code
_entity_poly.pdbx_strand_id
1 'polypeptide(L)'
;MRAILAKLCVVGTLLGFGAANVDAGMLWIADKANRLVSIDTNTWQTSYKGKMSKQMTDIAMDGQGNLFGIDYGKLYSINKNNANTWSITNGTSEVGNALGFVDGKLYSMKANYLLEINKSSGYPVKSRYTGRLTSGDLSAHNGKAYMVSYYNKNNYTNVLAELDVKTGRVSDVGSLGRKNVYGLAEADGKLYAASENVIYEVNTSNAKMTKVKTLSGVGQIWGMTSSPYTPPIPEPASAALIGLGAIAVLGRRRG
;
A
#
# COMPACT_ATOMS: atom_id res chain seq x y z
N MET A 1 12.93 -16.31 -70.08
CA MET A 1 12.27 -16.74 -68.83
C MET A 1 12.59 -15.70 -67.76
N ARG A 2 11.56 -15.08 -67.16
CA ARG A 2 11.70 -14.06 -66.11
C ARG A 2 11.85 -14.75 -64.76
N ALA A 3 12.89 -14.41 -63.99
CA ALA A 3 13.05 -14.84 -62.60
C ALA A 3 12.53 -13.77 -61.64
N ILE A 4 12.00 -14.26 -60.52
CA ILE A 4 11.07 -13.64 -59.58
C ILE A 4 11.81 -13.13 -58.32
N LEU A 5 11.29 -12.01 -57.78
CA LEU A 5 11.36 -11.42 -56.43
C LEU A 5 12.45 -11.83 -55.41
N ALA A 6 12.96 -10.80 -54.70
CA ALA A 6 12.79 -10.71 -53.24
C ALA A 6 12.90 -9.24 -52.77
N LYS A 7 11.75 -8.63 -52.43
CA LYS A 7 11.72 -7.39 -51.63
C LYS A 7 11.90 -7.79 -50.16
N LEU A 8 13.03 -7.42 -49.57
CA LEU A 8 13.29 -7.55 -48.15
C LEU A 8 12.48 -6.47 -47.41
N CYS A 9 11.38 -6.85 -46.76
CA CYS A 9 10.61 -5.96 -45.90
C CYS A 9 11.22 -6.04 -44.49
N VAL A 10 11.98 -5.03 -44.08
CA VAL A 10 12.49 -4.91 -42.71
C VAL A 10 11.34 -4.43 -41.84
N VAL A 11 10.74 -5.35 -41.08
CA VAL A 11 9.79 -5.01 -40.02
C VAL A 11 10.60 -4.52 -38.82
N GLY A 12 10.68 -3.19 -38.65
CA GLY A 12 11.23 -2.57 -37.45
C GLY A 12 10.34 -2.90 -36.25
N THR A 13 10.85 -3.70 -35.31
CA THR A 13 10.15 -3.99 -34.05
C THR A 13 10.27 -2.78 -33.15
N LEU A 14 9.14 -2.16 -32.83
CA LEU A 14 9.05 -1.06 -31.87
C LEU A 14 9.28 -1.64 -30.46
N LEU A 15 10.46 -1.40 -29.88
CA LEU A 15 10.75 -1.76 -28.49
C LEU A 15 9.99 -0.78 -27.58
N GLY A 16 8.85 -1.22 -27.05
CA GLY A 16 8.16 -0.52 -25.97
C GLY A 16 8.98 -0.61 -24.69
N PHE A 17 9.59 0.49 -24.26
CA PHE A 17 10.14 0.61 -22.92
C PHE A 17 8.98 0.58 -21.93
N GLY A 18 8.85 -0.52 -21.17
CA GLY A 18 7.96 -0.54 -20.01
C GLY A 18 8.49 0.44 -18.98
N ALA A 19 7.71 1.46 -18.62
CA ALA A 19 8.05 2.36 -17.53
C ALA A 19 8.15 1.54 -16.23
N ALA A 20 9.34 1.47 -15.65
CA ALA A 20 9.49 0.97 -14.28
C ALA A 20 8.68 1.90 -13.36
N ASN A 21 7.79 1.33 -12.55
CA ASN A 21 7.11 2.10 -11.51
C ASN A 21 8.16 2.54 -10.48
N VAL A 22 8.46 3.83 -10.45
CA VAL A 22 9.51 4.47 -9.62
C VAL A 22 9.22 4.45 -8.12
N ASP A 23 8.14 3.77 -7.70
CA ASP A 23 7.57 3.88 -6.36
C ASP A 23 7.73 2.60 -5.50
N ALA A 24 8.42 1.57 -5.98
CA ALA A 24 8.72 0.39 -5.15
C ALA A 24 9.56 0.80 -3.91
N GLY A 25 9.22 0.28 -2.73
CA GLY A 25 9.89 0.67 -1.48
C GLY A 25 9.54 2.07 -1.00
N MET A 26 8.31 2.54 -1.23
CA MET A 26 7.83 3.81 -0.71
C MET A 26 6.71 3.60 0.31
N LEU A 27 6.86 4.24 1.48
CA LEU A 27 5.77 4.48 2.42
C LEU A 27 5.15 5.85 2.14
N TRP A 28 3.85 5.96 2.38
CA TRP A 28 3.06 7.17 2.29
C TRP A 28 2.36 7.41 3.63
N ILE A 29 2.38 8.65 4.09
CA ILE A 29 1.89 9.03 5.41
C ILE A 29 0.91 10.18 5.29
N ALA A 30 -0.21 10.04 5.98
CA ALA A 30 -1.06 11.14 6.40
C ALA A 30 -0.76 11.48 7.86
N ASP A 31 -0.37 12.73 8.12
CA ASP A 31 -0.08 13.19 9.48
C ASP A 31 -1.17 14.10 10.06
N LYS A 32 -1.09 14.33 11.37
CA LYS A 32 -2.03 15.20 12.11
C LYS A 32 -2.11 16.64 11.61
N ALA A 33 -1.17 17.10 10.78
CA ALA A 33 -1.16 18.45 10.20
C ALA A 33 -1.76 18.48 8.77
N ASN A 34 -2.41 17.38 8.35
CA ASN A 34 -3.01 17.16 7.03
C ASN A 34 -1.96 17.10 5.92
N ARG A 35 -0.72 16.72 6.23
CA ARG A 35 0.34 16.65 5.25
C ARG A 35 0.40 15.25 4.66
N LEU A 36 0.60 15.19 3.35
CA LEU A 36 1.01 13.97 2.66
C LEU A 36 2.53 13.98 2.55
N VAL A 37 3.15 12.92 3.07
CA VAL A 37 4.60 12.72 3.03
C VAL A 37 4.89 11.34 2.47
N SER A 38 5.87 11.23 1.57
CA SER A 38 6.40 9.93 1.16
C SER A 38 7.74 9.67 1.85
N ILE A 39 8.07 8.40 2.05
CA ILE A 39 9.35 7.93 2.60
C ILE A 39 9.90 6.84 1.70
N ASP A 40 11.12 7.00 1.24
CA ASP A 40 11.89 5.91 0.63
C ASP A 40 12.41 5.00 1.74
N THR A 41 12.03 3.73 1.75
CA THR A 41 12.39 2.75 2.79
C THR A 41 13.85 2.30 2.70
N ASN A 42 14.53 2.54 1.58
CA ASN A 42 15.95 2.21 1.42
C ASN A 42 16.82 3.30 2.06
N THR A 43 16.46 4.57 1.85
CA THR A 43 17.25 5.72 2.31
C THR A 43 16.69 6.40 3.56
N TRP A 44 15.44 6.09 3.90
CA TRP A 44 14.64 6.76 4.94
C TRP A 44 14.50 8.28 4.73
N GLN A 45 14.64 8.73 3.49
CA GLN A 45 14.43 10.13 3.12
C GLN A 45 12.94 10.45 3.02
N THR A 46 12.53 11.53 3.66
CA THR A 46 11.16 12.02 3.64
C THR A 46 10.99 13.09 2.55
N SER A 47 9.91 13.01 1.78
CA SER A 47 9.54 14.02 0.78
C SER A 47 8.12 14.54 1.06
N TYR A 48 8.01 15.82 1.39
CA TYR A 48 6.71 16.49 1.54
C TYR A 48 6.06 16.68 0.16
N LYS A 49 4.81 16.23 0.03
CA LYS A 49 4.07 16.28 -1.23
C LYS A 49 3.04 17.40 -1.28
N GLY A 50 2.52 17.78 -0.13
CA GLY A 50 1.52 18.85 -0.05
C GLY A 50 0.62 18.71 1.17
N LYS A 51 -0.33 19.63 1.28
CA LYS A 51 -1.33 19.66 2.33
C LYS A 51 -2.68 19.25 1.74
N MET A 52 -3.26 18.19 2.29
CA MET A 52 -4.60 17.74 1.95
C MET A 52 -5.64 18.73 2.48
N SER A 53 -6.77 18.85 1.77
CA SER A 53 -7.85 19.76 2.20
C SER A 53 -8.60 19.28 3.45
N LYS A 54 -8.40 18.02 3.84
CA LYS A 54 -8.96 17.36 5.01
C LYS A 54 -7.88 16.65 5.80
N GLN A 55 -8.15 16.48 7.09
CA GLN A 55 -7.35 15.65 7.95
C GLN A 55 -7.73 14.20 7.70
N MET A 56 -6.84 13.45 7.06
CA MET A 56 -7.08 12.03 6.82
C MET A 56 -6.75 11.27 8.11
N THR A 57 -7.73 10.49 8.55
CA THR A 57 -7.58 9.49 9.61
C THR A 57 -6.78 8.30 9.14
N ASP A 58 -6.96 7.91 7.88
CA ASP A 58 -6.16 6.87 7.25
C ASP A 58 -6.08 7.09 5.72
N ILE A 59 -5.11 6.46 5.07
CA ILE A 59 -4.88 6.44 3.62
C ILE A 59 -4.55 5.03 3.14
N ALA A 60 -4.94 4.70 1.91
CA ALA A 60 -4.68 3.40 1.31
C ALA A 60 -4.39 3.53 -0.18
N MET A 61 -3.45 2.75 -0.69
CA MET A 61 -3.09 2.73 -2.11
C MET A 61 -3.54 1.43 -2.78
N ASP A 62 -4.16 1.51 -3.96
CA ASP A 62 -4.52 0.32 -4.73
C ASP A 62 -3.34 -0.24 -5.53
N GLY A 63 -3.53 -1.42 -6.14
CA GLY A 63 -2.51 -2.08 -6.96
C GLY A 63 -2.08 -1.29 -8.22
N GLN A 64 -2.81 -0.22 -8.57
CA GLN A 64 -2.48 0.68 -9.68
C GLN A 64 -1.78 1.95 -9.20
N GLY A 65 -1.55 2.10 -7.90
CA GLY A 65 -0.91 3.28 -7.32
C GLY A 65 -1.86 4.47 -7.10
N ASN A 66 -3.18 4.27 -7.17
CA ASN A 66 -4.14 5.31 -6.84
C ASN A 66 -4.26 5.43 -5.31
N LEU A 67 -4.14 6.64 -4.79
CA LEU A 67 -4.18 6.91 -3.36
C LEU A 67 -5.59 7.36 -2.93
N PHE A 68 -6.08 6.73 -1.87
CA PHE A 68 -7.35 7.02 -1.24
C PHE A 68 -7.13 7.44 0.21
N GLY A 69 -8.09 8.16 0.79
CA GLY A 69 -8.08 8.48 2.23
C GLY A 69 -9.46 8.71 2.81
N ILE A 70 -9.54 8.73 4.13
CA ILE A 70 -10.79 8.89 4.90
C ILE A 70 -10.66 9.89 6.04
N ASP A 71 -11.72 10.64 6.36
CA ASP A 71 -11.76 11.67 7.41
C ASP A 71 -12.80 11.40 8.53
N TYR A 72 -13.04 10.13 8.87
CA TYR A 72 -14.17 9.60 9.66
C TYR A 72 -15.55 9.60 8.99
N GLY A 73 -15.73 10.29 7.86
CA GLY A 73 -17.06 10.42 7.26
C GLY A 73 -17.11 10.27 5.76
N LYS A 74 -16.01 10.42 5.03
CA LYS A 74 -16.02 10.32 3.56
C LYS A 74 -14.79 9.62 3.05
N LEU A 75 -14.94 8.99 1.88
CA LEU A 75 -13.82 8.51 1.08
C LEU A 75 -13.37 9.61 0.12
N TYR A 76 -12.06 9.78 -0.02
CA TYR A 76 -11.40 10.72 -0.91
C TYR A 76 -10.47 10.00 -1.87
N SER A 77 -10.35 10.54 -3.09
CA SER A 77 -9.18 10.33 -3.95
C SER A 77 -8.15 11.40 -3.63
N ILE A 78 -6.88 11.04 -3.61
CA ILE A 78 -5.75 11.91 -3.27
C ILE A 78 -4.73 11.86 -4.40
N ASN A 79 -4.36 13.02 -4.94
CA ASN A 79 -3.23 13.13 -5.84
C ASN A 79 -1.92 13.00 -5.05
N LYS A 80 -1.20 11.90 -5.25
CA LYS A 80 0.02 11.60 -4.50
C LYS A 80 1.17 12.58 -4.75
N ASN A 81 1.16 13.33 -5.84
CA ASN A 81 2.24 14.25 -6.21
C ASN A 81 2.11 15.63 -5.53
N ASN A 82 0.87 16.09 -5.27
CA ASN A 82 0.62 17.42 -4.74
C ASN A 82 -0.39 17.47 -3.56
N ALA A 83 -0.88 16.31 -3.11
CA ALA A 83 -1.85 16.15 -2.02
C ALA A 83 -3.24 16.75 -2.28
N ASN A 84 -3.60 17.12 -3.51
CA ASN A 84 -4.96 17.54 -3.84
C ASN A 84 -5.95 16.40 -3.57
N THR A 85 -7.11 16.73 -2.99
CA THR A 85 -8.10 15.74 -2.54
C THR A 85 -9.46 15.99 -3.17
N TRP A 86 -10.13 14.94 -3.65
CA TRP A 86 -11.50 15.00 -4.16
C TRP A 86 -12.39 14.01 -3.43
N SER A 87 -13.55 14.48 -2.95
CA SER A 87 -14.53 13.60 -2.30
C SER A 87 -15.08 12.62 -3.33
N ILE A 88 -15.04 11.33 -3.01
CA ILE A 88 -15.69 10.27 -3.79
C ILE A 88 -17.13 10.12 -3.29
N THR A 89 -17.34 10.19 -1.97
CA THR A 89 -18.67 10.07 -1.38
C THR A 89 -19.51 11.33 -1.63
N ASN A 90 -20.71 11.14 -2.15
CA ASN A 90 -21.78 12.15 -2.14
C ASN A 90 -22.55 12.04 -0.82
N GLY A 91 -22.41 13.01 0.10
CA GLY A 91 -23.06 12.97 1.43
C GLY A 91 -22.15 12.40 2.53
N THR A 92 -22.74 11.93 3.63
CA THR A 92 -22.00 11.27 4.72
C THR A 92 -21.87 9.78 4.43
N SER A 93 -20.65 9.30 4.31
CA SER A 93 -20.35 7.87 4.23
C SER A 93 -20.25 7.26 5.63
N GLU A 94 -20.37 5.95 5.69
CA GLU A 94 -20.17 5.19 6.92
C GLU A 94 -18.76 4.60 7.02
N VAL A 95 -17.71 5.27 6.54
CA VAL A 95 -16.32 4.83 6.78
C VAL A 95 -15.92 5.03 8.24
N GLY A 96 -14.84 4.36 8.65
CA GLY A 96 -14.35 4.41 10.02
C GLY A 96 -13.02 5.14 10.17
N ASN A 97 -12.09 4.56 10.93
CA ASN A 97 -10.80 5.18 11.27
C ASN A 97 -9.59 4.45 10.68
N ALA A 98 -9.82 3.32 10.01
CA ALA A 98 -8.79 2.57 9.30
C ALA A 98 -9.23 2.34 7.86
N LEU A 99 -8.29 2.25 6.93
CA LEU A 99 -8.48 2.05 5.51
C LEU A 99 -7.34 1.19 4.97
N GLY A 100 -7.65 0.14 4.23
CA GLY A 100 -6.62 -0.72 3.65
C GLY A 100 -7.11 -1.50 2.46
N PHE A 101 -6.20 -1.81 1.54
CA PHE A 101 -6.46 -2.78 0.48
C PHE A 101 -6.03 -4.18 0.92
N VAL A 102 -6.94 -5.14 0.77
CA VAL A 102 -6.68 -6.58 0.99
C VAL A 102 -7.28 -7.33 -0.19
N ASP A 103 -6.49 -8.16 -0.87
CA ASP A 103 -6.90 -8.90 -2.07
C ASP A 103 -7.57 -8.01 -3.14
N GLY A 104 -7.02 -6.81 -3.35
CA GLY A 104 -7.51 -5.84 -4.34
C GLY A 104 -8.82 -5.13 -3.96
N LYS A 105 -9.38 -5.40 -2.78
CA LYS A 105 -10.60 -4.76 -2.28
C LYS A 105 -10.27 -3.75 -1.20
N LEU A 106 -11.01 -2.64 -1.22
CA LEU A 106 -10.89 -1.58 -0.22
C LEU A 106 -11.75 -1.93 1.00
N TYR A 107 -11.14 -1.88 2.17
CA TYR A 107 -11.81 -2.10 3.44
C TYR A 107 -11.62 -0.92 4.38
N SER A 108 -12.61 -0.67 5.22
CA SER A 108 -12.50 0.27 6.33
C SER A 108 -12.95 -0.38 7.64
N MET A 109 -12.31 -0.01 8.74
CA MET A 109 -12.73 -0.42 10.09
C MET A 109 -13.47 0.70 10.78
N LYS A 110 -14.75 0.48 11.13
CA LYS A 110 -15.59 1.43 11.87
C LYS A 110 -16.02 0.80 13.18
N ALA A 111 -15.49 1.32 14.30
CA ALA A 111 -15.67 0.73 15.62
C ALA A 111 -15.30 -0.77 15.62
N ASN A 112 -16.29 -1.66 15.71
CA ASN A 112 -16.15 -3.12 15.69
C ASN A 112 -16.74 -3.78 14.43
N TYR A 113 -16.77 -3.04 13.32
CA TYR A 113 -17.20 -3.54 12.03
C TYR A 113 -16.09 -3.37 10.98
N LEU A 114 -15.93 -4.40 10.17
CA LEU A 114 -15.19 -4.37 8.91
C LEU A 114 -16.17 -4.08 7.78
N LEU A 115 -15.87 -3.06 7.00
CA LEU A 115 -16.69 -2.60 5.88
C LEU A 115 -15.94 -2.81 4.57
N GLU A 116 -16.52 -3.53 3.61
CA GLU A 116 -16.02 -3.59 2.22
C GLU A 116 -16.57 -2.35 1.51
N ILE A 117 -15.70 -1.46 1.03
CA ILE A 117 -16.08 -0.16 0.45
C ILE A 117 -16.06 -0.22 -1.07
N ASN A 118 -17.11 0.26 -1.73
CA ASN A 118 -17.08 0.52 -3.16
C ASN A 118 -16.27 1.78 -3.44
N LYS A 119 -15.11 1.65 -4.07
CA LYS A 119 -14.20 2.78 -4.33
C LYS A 119 -14.74 3.84 -5.31
N SER A 120 -15.77 3.52 -6.09
CA SER A 120 -16.40 4.47 -7.02
C SER A 120 -17.46 5.33 -6.37
N SER A 121 -18.14 4.83 -5.33
CA SER A 121 -19.20 5.56 -4.63
C SER A 121 -18.82 5.99 -3.21
N GLY A 122 -17.79 5.37 -2.62
CA GLY A 122 -17.37 5.56 -1.25
C GLY A 122 -18.31 4.96 -0.20
N TYR A 123 -19.29 4.14 -0.60
CA TYR A 123 -20.25 3.50 0.30
C TYR A 123 -19.88 2.05 0.62
N PRO A 124 -20.18 1.55 1.85
CA PRO A 124 -20.05 0.14 2.17
C PRO A 124 -20.98 -0.71 1.30
N VAL A 125 -20.46 -1.81 0.77
CA VAL A 125 -21.22 -2.85 0.07
C VAL A 125 -21.38 -4.12 0.89
N LYS A 126 -20.55 -4.30 1.93
CA LYS A 126 -20.69 -5.36 2.94
C LYS A 126 -20.23 -4.86 4.29
N SER A 127 -20.82 -5.40 5.35
CA SER A 127 -20.43 -5.16 6.74
C SER A 127 -20.31 -6.49 7.47
N ARG A 128 -19.27 -6.60 8.31
CA ARG A 128 -19.02 -7.78 9.15
C ARG A 128 -18.68 -7.34 10.56
N TYR A 129 -19.36 -7.89 11.54
CA TYR A 129 -19.02 -7.68 12.95
C TYR A 129 -17.71 -8.40 13.28
N THR A 130 -16.74 -7.69 13.85
CA THR A 130 -15.44 -8.25 14.24
C THR A 130 -15.32 -8.49 15.73
N GLY A 131 -16.20 -7.88 16.54
CA GLY A 131 -16.10 -7.88 18.01
C GLY A 131 -14.90 -7.11 18.56
N ARG A 132 -14.05 -6.54 17.71
CA ARG A 132 -12.80 -5.88 18.09
C ARG A 132 -12.81 -4.42 17.67
N LEU A 133 -12.53 -3.52 18.61
CA LEU A 133 -12.32 -2.11 18.29
C LEU A 133 -10.96 -1.92 17.60
N THR A 134 -10.98 -1.27 16.44
CA THR A 134 -9.77 -0.74 15.81
C THR A 134 -9.24 0.47 16.59
N SER A 135 -7.92 0.63 16.55
CA SER A 135 -7.21 1.79 17.10
C SER A 135 -6.32 2.49 16.08
N GLY A 136 -6.15 1.92 14.90
CA GLY A 136 -5.25 2.37 13.84
C GLY A 136 -5.51 1.59 12.56
N ASP A 137 -4.51 1.53 11.68
CA ASP A 137 -4.62 1.10 10.30
C ASP A 137 -4.88 -0.41 10.11
N LEU A 138 -5.24 -0.74 8.87
CA LEU A 138 -5.41 -2.08 8.32
C LEU A 138 -4.44 -2.25 7.15
N SER A 139 -3.64 -3.32 7.16
CA SER A 139 -2.68 -3.58 6.09
C SER A 139 -2.64 -5.05 5.68
N ALA A 140 -2.41 -5.30 4.40
CA ALA A 140 -2.12 -6.65 3.90
C ALA A 140 -0.61 -6.92 4.01
N HIS A 141 -0.24 -8.13 4.45
CA HIS A 141 1.14 -8.58 4.48
C HIS A 141 1.19 -10.11 4.32
N ASN A 142 1.97 -10.60 3.36
CA ASN A 142 2.12 -12.03 3.06
C ASN A 142 0.79 -12.77 2.91
N GLY A 143 -0.16 -12.17 2.17
CA GLY A 143 -1.48 -12.75 1.88
C GLY A 143 -2.45 -12.77 3.08
N LYS A 144 -2.11 -12.09 4.17
CA LYS A 144 -2.96 -11.94 5.36
C LYS A 144 -3.28 -10.47 5.60
N ALA A 145 -4.42 -10.19 6.23
CA ALA A 145 -4.71 -8.85 6.71
C ALA A 145 -4.34 -8.73 8.19
N TYR A 146 -3.70 -7.63 8.54
CA TYR A 146 -3.36 -7.26 9.90
C TYR A 146 -3.99 -5.92 10.23
N MET A 147 -4.48 -5.78 11.46
CA MET A 147 -5.01 -4.53 11.98
C MET A 147 -4.34 -4.15 13.29
N VAL A 148 -4.29 -2.85 13.55
CA VAL A 148 -3.98 -2.35 14.89
C VAL A 148 -5.28 -2.18 15.68
N SER A 149 -5.36 -2.87 16.80
CA SER A 149 -6.56 -2.90 17.65
C SER A 149 -6.25 -2.58 19.11
N TYR A 150 -7.29 -2.34 19.90
CA TYR A 150 -7.15 -2.28 21.35
C TYR A 150 -7.21 -3.69 21.96
N TYR A 151 -6.23 -4.04 22.82
CA TYR A 151 -6.25 -5.31 23.55
C TYR A 151 -7.44 -5.42 24.51
N ASN A 152 -7.66 -4.36 25.28
CA ASN A 152 -8.84 -4.16 26.13
C ASN A 152 -9.21 -2.67 26.13
N LYS A 153 -10.51 -2.36 26.28
CA LYS A 153 -11.05 -0.98 26.23
C LYS A 153 -10.51 -0.05 27.33
N ASN A 154 -9.97 -0.59 28.40
CA ASN A 154 -9.62 0.11 29.64
C ASN A 154 -8.13 0.50 29.71
N ASN A 155 -7.24 -0.26 29.06
CA ASN A 155 -5.78 -0.02 29.13
C ASN A 155 -5.19 0.64 27.88
N TYR A 156 -5.94 0.66 26.76
CA TYR A 156 -5.57 1.31 25.49
C TYR A 156 -4.22 0.90 24.89
N THR A 157 -3.61 -0.20 25.35
CA THR A 157 -2.43 -0.77 24.70
C THR A 157 -2.83 -1.39 23.37
N ASN A 158 -2.07 -1.07 22.32
CA ASN A 158 -2.33 -1.59 21.00
C ASN A 158 -1.82 -3.01 20.84
N VAL A 159 -2.55 -3.78 20.04
CA VAL A 159 -2.26 -5.17 19.67
C VAL A 159 -2.27 -5.28 18.17
N LEU A 160 -1.32 -6.05 17.65
CA LEU A 160 -1.40 -6.54 16.29
C LEU A 160 -2.35 -7.74 16.28
N ALA A 161 -3.34 -7.69 15.42
CA ALA A 161 -4.26 -8.81 15.22
C ALA A 161 -4.36 -9.17 13.74
N GLU A 162 -4.44 -10.46 13.46
CA GLU A 162 -4.78 -10.98 12.14
C GLU A 162 -6.30 -10.89 11.96
N LEU A 163 -6.74 -10.40 10.80
CA LEU A 163 -8.13 -10.24 10.43
C LEU A 163 -8.46 -11.11 9.22
N ASP A 164 -9.44 -11.99 9.36
CA ASP A 164 -10.06 -12.65 8.22
C ASP A 164 -11.11 -11.71 7.61
N VAL A 165 -10.78 -11.11 6.47
CA VAL A 165 -11.69 -10.16 5.79
C VAL A 165 -12.95 -10.80 5.21
N LYS A 166 -12.97 -12.14 5.04
CA LYS A 166 -14.14 -12.87 4.53
C LYS A 166 -15.16 -13.13 5.62
N THR A 167 -14.70 -13.45 6.84
CA THR A 167 -15.57 -13.81 7.97
C THR A 167 -15.71 -12.70 9.01
N GLY A 168 -14.77 -11.75 9.07
CA GLY A 168 -14.66 -10.76 10.14
C GLY A 168 -13.96 -11.26 11.40
N ARG A 169 -13.50 -12.52 11.43
CA ARG A 169 -12.84 -13.10 12.60
C ARG A 169 -11.48 -12.42 12.85
N VAL A 170 -11.23 -12.05 14.11
CA VAL A 170 -9.98 -11.44 14.55
C VAL A 170 -9.25 -12.38 15.49
N SER A 171 -7.94 -12.57 15.28
CA SER A 171 -7.06 -13.37 16.15
C SER A 171 -5.87 -12.52 16.58
N ASP A 172 -5.61 -12.43 17.88
CA ASP A 172 -4.50 -11.63 18.39
C ASP A 172 -3.16 -12.30 18.04
N VAL A 173 -2.24 -11.51 17.50
CA VAL A 173 -0.83 -11.93 17.31
C VAL A 173 -0.05 -11.64 18.59
N GLY A 174 -0.23 -10.46 19.17
CA GLY A 174 0.44 -10.06 20.40
C GLY A 174 0.37 -8.56 20.67
N SER A 175 0.83 -8.18 21.87
CA SER A 175 0.95 -6.78 22.25
C SER A 175 2.05 -6.08 21.45
N LEU A 176 1.75 -4.90 20.92
CA LEU A 176 2.75 -4.01 20.33
C LEU A 176 3.58 -3.29 21.40
N GLY A 177 3.26 -3.46 22.69
CA GLY A 177 4.00 -2.88 23.81
C GLY A 177 3.89 -1.35 23.90
N ARG A 178 2.98 -0.72 23.14
CA ARG A 178 2.81 0.74 23.06
C ARG A 178 1.33 1.12 22.93
N LYS A 179 1.06 2.39 23.25
CA LYS A 179 -0.19 3.08 22.91
C LYS A 179 0.04 3.92 21.66
N ASN A 180 -1.04 4.40 21.05
CA ASN A 180 -1.00 5.30 19.89
C ASN A 180 -0.16 4.75 18.73
N VAL A 181 -0.26 3.46 18.46
CA VAL A 181 0.18 2.86 17.20
C VAL A 181 -0.98 3.04 16.23
N TYR A 182 -0.80 3.93 15.26
CA TYR A 182 -1.85 4.31 14.32
C TYR A 182 -1.51 3.81 12.93
N GLY A 183 -0.32 4.12 12.41
CA GLY A 183 0.07 3.67 11.07
C GLY A 183 0.39 2.17 10.99
N LEU A 184 0.01 1.50 9.89
CA LEU A 184 0.43 0.14 9.56
C LEU A 184 0.53 -0.07 8.04
N ALA A 185 1.70 -0.44 7.52
CA ALA A 185 1.90 -0.66 6.09
C ALA A 185 2.95 -1.74 5.81
N GLU A 186 2.74 -2.55 4.77
CA GLU A 186 3.76 -3.46 4.25
C GLU A 186 4.60 -2.77 3.19
N ALA A 187 5.92 -2.78 3.33
CA ALA A 187 6.83 -2.37 2.28
C ALA A 187 8.07 -3.28 2.27
N ASP A 188 8.52 -3.64 1.07
CA ASP A 188 9.71 -4.48 0.84
C ASP A 188 9.69 -5.82 1.61
N GLY A 189 8.51 -6.44 1.68
CA GLY A 189 8.31 -7.72 2.36
C GLY A 189 8.34 -7.61 3.88
N LYS A 190 8.26 -6.39 4.44
CA LYS A 190 8.26 -6.12 5.88
C LYS A 190 7.00 -5.37 6.27
N LEU A 191 6.48 -5.67 7.46
CA LEU A 191 5.39 -4.90 8.06
C LEU A 191 5.98 -3.79 8.94
N TYR A 192 5.58 -2.55 8.66
CA TYR A 192 5.96 -1.39 9.44
C TYR A 192 4.76 -0.85 10.21
N ALA A 193 4.99 -0.38 11.42
CA ALA A 193 4.02 0.35 12.23
C ALA A 193 4.55 1.74 12.57
N ALA A 194 3.63 2.67 12.75
CA ALA A 194 3.95 4.02 13.19
C ALA A 194 3.32 4.34 14.54
N SER A 195 4.13 4.88 15.44
CA SER A 195 3.67 5.47 16.68
C SER A 195 4.30 6.85 16.83
N GLU A 196 3.47 7.87 17.00
CA GLU A 196 3.89 9.27 16.89
C GLU A 196 4.54 9.56 15.53
N ASN A 197 5.78 10.02 15.50
CA ASN A 197 6.59 10.23 14.29
C ASN A 197 7.69 9.17 14.14
N VAL A 198 7.52 8.00 14.77
CA VAL A 198 8.53 6.94 14.79
C VAL A 198 8.03 5.73 14.02
N ILE A 199 8.85 5.24 13.09
CA ILE A 199 8.63 4.01 12.33
C ILE A 199 9.30 2.85 13.05
N TYR A 200 8.56 1.75 13.14
CA TYR A 200 9.00 0.47 13.68
C TYR A 200 8.79 -0.62 12.64
N GLU A 201 9.71 -1.57 12.57
CA GLU A 201 9.48 -2.86 11.92
C GLU A 201 8.74 -3.77 12.91
N VAL A 202 7.73 -4.50 12.43
CA VAL A 202 6.88 -5.37 13.24
C VAL A 202 7.13 -6.83 12.88
N ASN A 203 7.46 -7.63 13.89
CA ASN A 203 7.52 -9.08 13.74
C ASN A 203 6.10 -9.67 13.84
N THR A 204 5.59 -10.24 12.74
CA THR A 204 4.23 -10.80 12.66
C THR A 204 4.03 -12.13 13.37
N SER A 205 5.09 -12.75 13.92
CA SER A 205 4.97 -13.96 14.75
C SER A 205 4.69 -13.67 16.22
N ASN A 206 5.05 -12.48 16.72
CA ASN A 206 4.96 -12.16 18.15
C ASN A 206 4.63 -10.67 18.44
N ALA A 207 4.32 -9.88 17.42
CA ALA A 207 4.02 -8.44 17.47
C ALA A 207 5.15 -7.56 18.04
N LYS A 208 6.38 -8.06 18.19
CA LYS A 208 7.50 -7.26 18.68
C LYS A 208 7.82 -6.15 17.67
N MET A 209 7.87 -4.91 18.15
CA MET A 209 8.28 -3.75 17.37
C MET A 209 9.76 -3.41 17.60
N THR A 210 10.51 -3.25 16.51
CA THR A 210 11.91 -2.79 16.52
C THR A 210 11.98 -1.40 15.89
N LYS A 211 12.51 -0.41 16.62
CA LYS A 211 12.60 0.96 16.12
C LYS A 211 13.50 1.02 14.88
N VAL A 212 13.01 1.64 13.82
CA VAL A 212 13.77 1.88 12.59
C VAL A 212 14.24 3.31 12.51
N LYS A 213 13.30 4.27 12.59
CA LYS A 213 13.63 5.69 12.40
C LYS A 213 12.66 6.60 13.16
N THR A 214 13.19 7.68 13.72
CA THR A 214 12.37 8.85 14.10
C THR A 214 12.43 9.85 12.95
N LEU A 215 11.27 10.26 12.45
CA LEU A 215 11.16 11.14 11.30
C LEU A 215 11.21 12.61 11.72
N SER A 216 12.10 13.37 11.10
CA SER A 216 12.17 14.82 11.27
C SER A 216 11.15 15.51 10.37
N GLY A 217 10.51 16.57 10.86
CA GLY A 217 9.57 17.36 10.06
C GLY A 217 8.23 16.68 9.77
N VAL A 218 7.99 15.46 10.23
CA VAL A 218 6.70 14.74 10.13
C VAL A 218 5.97 14.81 11.48
N GLY A 219 4.66 15.04 11.44
CA GLY A 219 3.82 15.11 12.64
C GLY A 219 3.55 13.72 13.21
N GLN A 220 2.58 13.64 14.12
CA GLN A 220 2.02 12.33 14.48
C GLN A 220 1.40 11.70 13.24
N ILE A 221 1.83 10.49 12.93
CA ILE A 221 1.32 9.68 11.83
C ILE A 221 -0.04 9.15 12.25
N TRP A 222 -1.06 9.41 11.42
CA TRP A 222 -2.43 8.92 11.64
C TRP A 222 -2.76 7.79 10.68
N GLY A 223 -2.40 7.94 9.41
CA GLY A 223 -2.55 6.91 8.39
C GLY A 223 -1.24 6.61 7.68
N MET A 224 -1.07 5.36 7.26
CA MET A 224 0.12 4.90 6.55
C MET A 224 -0.24 3.81 5.52
N THR A 225 0.23 3.97 4.29
CA THR A 225 0.16 2.94 3.24
C THR A 225 1.51 2.82 2.55
N SER A 226 1.68 1.80 1.73
CA SER A 226 2.81 1.69 0.82
C SER A 226 2.38 1.81 -0.62
N SER A 227 3.35 2.05 -1.50
CA SER A 227 3.16 1.83 -2.92
C SER A 227 3.05 0.35 -3.23
N PRO A 228 2.26 -0.05 -4.25
CA PRO A 228 2.21 -1.44 -4.66
C PRO A 228 3.60 -1.94 -5.07
N TYR A 229 4.01 -3.07 -4.48
CA TYR A 229 5.22 -3.75 -4.93
C TYR A 229 5.00 -4.27 -6.35
N THR A 230 5.75 -3.73 -7.30
CA THR A 230 5.90 -4.34 -8.62
C THR A 230 7.30 -4.94 -8.67
N PRO A 231 7.45 -6.27 -8.77
CA PRO A 231 8.78 -6.85 -8.93
C PRO A 231 9.42 -6.24 -10.19
N PRO A 232 10.73 -5.97 -10.17
CA PRO A 232 11.41 -5.47 -11.36
C PRO A 232 11.14 -6.43 -12.52
N ILE A 233 10.52 -5.92 -13.58
CA ILE A 233 10.34 -6.68 -14.81
C ILE A 233 11.75 -6.94 -15.34
N PRO A 234 12.17 -8.21 -15.56
CA PRO A 234 13.47 -8.50 -16.12
C PRO A 234 13.64 -7.71 -17.41
N GLU A 235 14.70 -6.90 -17.51
CA GLU A 235 14.87 -6.06 -18.68
C GLU A 235 14.89 -6.92 -19.96
N PRO A 236 14.19 -6.50 -21.03
CA PRO A 236 14.14 -7.23 -22.30
C PRO A 236 15.52 -7.59 -22.86
N ALA A 237 16.56 -6.84 -22.49
CA ALA A 237 17.94 -7.12 -22.85
C ALA A 237 18.39 -8.55 -22.47
N SER A 238 17.91 -9.10 -21.35
CA SER A 238 18.27 -10.48 -20.95
C SER A 238 17.66 -11.53 -21.87
N ALA A 239 16.41 -11.33 -22.32
CA ALA A 239 15.74 -12.22 -23.27
C ALA A 239 16.29 -12.06 -24.69
N ALA A 240 16.62 -10.82 -25.08
CA ALA A 240 17.25 -10.53 -26.37
C ALA A 240 18.67 -11.12 -26.45
N LEU A 241 19.47 -11.06 -25.37
CA LEU A 241 20.82 -11.63 -25.35
C LEU A 241 20.80 -13.16 -25.42
N ILE A 242 19.84 -13.81 -24.75
CA ILE A 242 19.64 -15.27 -24.84
C ILE A 242 19.16 -15.66 -26.24
N GLY A 243 18.23 -14.90 -26.83
CA GLY A 243 17.74 -15.13 -28.19
C GLY A 243 18.83 -14.94 -29.25
N LEU A 244 19.61 -13.87 -29.16
CA LEU A 244 20.73 -13.60 -30.07
C LEU A 244 21.87 -14.59 -29.88
N GLY A 245 22.16 -14.99 -28.64
CA GLY A 245 23.14 -16.04 -28.33
C GLY A 245 22.76 -17.40 -28.91
N ALA A 246 21.49 -17.80 -28.81
CA ALA A 246 20.99 -19.04 -29.40
C ALA A 246 21.08 -19.04 -30.94
N ILE A 247 20.75 -17.91 -31.58
CA ILE A 247 20.89 -17.75 -33.03
C ILE A 247 22.37 -17.81 -33.46
N ALA A 248 23.27 -17.18 -32.71
CA ALA A 248 24.70 -17.21 -32.98
C ALA A 248 25.32 -18.61 -32.83
N VAL A 249 24.88 -19.39 -31.83
CA VAL A 249 25.34 -20.78 -31.62
C VAL A 249 24.77 -21.73 -32.69
N LEU A 250 23.51 -21.56 -33.08
CA LEU A 250 22.90 -22.37 -34.14
C LEU A 250 23.42 -22.02 -35.54
N GLY A 251 23.78 -20.75 -35.77
CA GLY A 251 24.39 -20.28 -37.01
C GLY A 251 25.82 -20.80 -37.23
N ARG A 252 26.56 -21.11 -36.15
CA ARG A 252 27.94 -21.62 -36.23
C ARG A 252 28.07 -23.11 -36.55
N ARG A 253 26.97 -23.88 -36.51
CA ARG A 253 26.96 -25.33 -36.77
C ARG A 253 26.72 -25.73 -38.23
N ARG A 254 26.64 -24.77 -39.16
CA ARG A 254 26.37 -25.00 -40.59
C ARG A 254 27.44 -24.45 -41.54
N GLY A 255 28.65 -24.21 -41.05
CA GLY A 255 29.83 -23.86 -41.86
C GLY A 255 30.87 -24.95 -41.82
#